data_AF-A0A8J7B1K2-F1
#
_entry.id   AF-A0A8J7B1K2-F1
#
_cell.length_a   1.000
_cell.length_b   1.000
_cell.length_c   1.000
_cell.angle_alpha   90.00
_cell.angle_beta   90.00
_cell.angle_gamma   90.00
#
_symmetry.space_group_name_H-M   'P 1'
#
loop_
_entity.id
_entity.type
_entity.pdbx_description
1 polymer ?
#
loop_
_entity_poly.entity_id
_entity_poly.type
_entity_poly.pdbx_seq_one_letter_code
_entity_poly.pdbx_strand_id
1 'polypeptide(L)'
;MPPQAGSSAQAVGSIETKGFPAVLAAADAMVKAGRVTLVGYIRAGSARFTVNIRGDVSEVKTAMAAGIEAVETVYGGALETWVIIPRPHENVEAVLPIGYTNEVQQYRDAVNRPIAPRG
;
A
#
# COMPACT_ATOMS: atom_id res chain seq x y z
N MET A 1 2.21 -26.64 2.23
CA MET A 1 1.39 -25.41 2.12
C MET A 1 0.97 -25.29 0.67
N PRO A 2 -0.33 -25.30 0.32
CA PRO A 2 -0.70 -25.18 -1.08
C PRO A 2 -0.25 -23.80 -1.59
N PRO A 3 0.35 -23.71 -2.78
CA PRO A 3 0.64 -22.43 -3.40
C PRO A 3 -0.69 -21.71 -3.62
N GLN A 4 -0.88 -20.57 -2.94
CA GLN A 4 -2.07 -19.75 -3.13
C GLN A 4 -2.02 -19.09 -4.52
N ALA A 5 -3.18 -19.08 -5.17
CA ALA A 5 -3.43 -18.67 -6.54
C ALA A 5 -2.55 -17.50 -7.05
N GLY A 6 -1.76 -17.80 -8.09
CA GLY A 6 -1.21 -16.88 -9.09
C GLY A 6 -0.63 -15.58 -8.54
N SER A 7 0.66 -15.56 -8.25
CA SER A 7 1.45 -14.34 -8.14
C SER A 7 1.55 -13.65 -9.50
N SER A 8 0.49 -12.99 -9.93
CA SER A 8 0.69 -11.75 -10.68
C SER A 8 1.54 -10.89 -9.75
N ALA A 9 2.84 -10.72 -10.08
CA ALA A 9 3.79 -10.02 -9.23
C ALA A 9 3.41 -8.53 -9.15
N GLN A 10 2.46 -8.22 -8.28
CA GLN A 10 1.95 -6.88 -8.09
C GLN A 10 2.98 -6.05 -7.34
N ALA A 11 3.09 -4.78 -7.73
CA ALA A 11 4.00 -3.86 -7.12
C ALA A 11 3.69 -3.70 -5.63
N VAL A 12 4.69 -3.29 -4.86
CA VAL A 12 4.52 -2.81 -3.49
C VAL A 12 4.91 -1.34 -3.41
N GLY A 13 4.06 -0.55 -2.76
CA GLY A 13 4.38 0.79 -2.30
C GLY A 13 4.51 0.77 -0.78
N SER A 14 5.54 1.41 -0.25
CA SER A 14 5.73 1.58 1.19
C SER A 14 6.00 3.04 1.50
N ILE A 15 5.30 3.60 2.48
CA ILE A 15 5.50 4.97 2.96
C ILE A 15 5.66 4.93 4.47
N GLU A 16 6.58 5.73 4.99
CA GLU A 16 6.83 5.87 6.40
C GLU A 16 6.75 7.33 6.83
N THR A 17 6.06 7.56 7.94
CA THR A 17 5.90 8.87 8.55
C THR A 17 6.30 8.84 10.02
N LYS A 18 6.59 10.01 10.57
CA LYS A 18 6.61 10.23 12.01
C LYS A 18 5.24 10.68 12.50
N GLY A 19 4.77 10.04 13.56
CA GLY A 19 3.42 10.20 14.09
C GLY A 19 2.41 9.32 13.37
N PHE A 20 1.47 8.75 14.13
CA PHE A 20 0.39 7.91 13.61
C PHE A 20 -0.65 8.68 12.75
N PRO A 21 -1.06 9.92 13.07
CA PRO A 21 -2.02 10.65 12.24
C PRO A 21 -1.58 10.83 10.79
N ALA A 22 -0.27 11.05 10.56
CA ALA A 22 0.29 11.20 9.22
C ALA A 22 0.19 9.91 8.41
N VAL A 23 0.56 8.76 8.99
CA VAL A 23 0.47 7.47 8.29
C VAL A 23 -0.98 7.08 8.00
N LEU A 24 -1.90 7.45 8.90
CA LEU A 24 -3.33 7.23 8.72
C LEU A 24 -3.87 8.02 7.52
N ALA A 25 -3.52 9.31 7.43
CA ALA A 25 -3.91 10.16 6.30
C ALA A 25 -3.31 9.65 4.98
N ALA A 26 -2.04 9.24 4.99
CA ALA A 26 -1.39 8.65 3.82
C ALA A 26 -2.12 7.39 3.34
N ALA A 27 -2.45 6.47 4.26
CA ALA A 27 -3.14 5.24 3.92
C ALA A 27 -4.51 5.48 3.30
N ASP A 28 -5.31 6.39 3.86
CA ASP A 28 -6.63 6.77 3.34
C ASP A 28 -6.55 7.41 1.94
N ALA A 29 -5.59 8.32 1.74
CA ALA A 29 -5.38 8.96 0.44
C ALA A 29 -4.92 7.94 -0.62
N MET A 30 -4.01 7.04 -0.28
CA MET A 30 -3.50 6.00 -1.18
C MET A 30 -4.60 5.10 -1.73
N VAL A 31 -5.46 4.55 -0.87
CA VAL A 31 -6.53 3.62 -1.29
C VAL A 31 -7.66 4.31 -2.03
N LYS A 32 -7.81 5.64 -1.91
CA LYS A 32 -8.78 6.43 -2.67
C LYS A 32 -8.27 6.88 -4.03
N ALA A 33 -6.96 7.10 -4.17
CA ALA A 33 -6.37 7.64 -5.39
C ALA A 33 -6.02 6.59 -6.45
N GLY A 34 -5.76 5.34 -6.04
CA GLY A 34 -5.42 4.26 -6.96
C GLY A 34 -6.16 2.97 -6.63
N ARG A 35 -6.23 2.06 -7.61
CA ARG A 35 -6.76 0.69 -7.43
C ARG A 35 -5.74 -0.18 -6.70
N VAL A 36 -5.50 0.14 -5.44
CA VAL A 36 -4.53 -0.52 -4.57
C VAL A 36 -5.20 -1.08 -3.32
N THR A 37 -4.56 -2.04 -2.68
CA THR A 37 -4.99 -2.58 -1.39
C THR A 37 -3.96 -2.24 -0.33
N LEU A 38 -4.40 -1.64 0.78
CA LEU A 38 -3.61 -1.54 2.00
C LEU A 38 -3.49 -2.94 2.61
N VAL A 39 -2.27 -3.47 2.71
CA VAL A 39 -2.04 -4.85 3.18
C VAL A 39 -1.52 -4.94 4.61
N GLY A 40 -1.03 -3.83 5.17
CA GLY A 40 -0.59 -3.80 6.54
C GLY A 40 0.10 -2.51 6.92
N TYR A 41 0.44 -2.41 8.21
CA TYR A 41 1.22 -1.33 8.78
C TYR A 41 2.27 -1.88 9.75
N ILE A 42 3.34 -1.12 9.94
CA ILE A 42 4.45 -1.46 10.82
C ILE A 42 4.64 -0.33 11.83
N ARG A 43 4.84 -0.71 13.10
CA ARG A 43 5.30 0.20 14.16
C ARG A 43 6.82 0.12 14.22
N ALA A 44 7.52 1.03 13.53
CA ALA A 44 8.98 0.98 13.39
C ALA A 44 9.74 1.44 14.66
N GLY A 45 9.05 2.01 15.64
CA GLY A 45 9.65 2.60 16.84
C GLY A 45 9.97 4.09 16.65
N SER A 46 10.38 4.80 17.71
CA SER A 46 10.67 6.25 17.65
C SER A 46 9.53 7.11 17.07
N ALA A 47 8.29 6.69 17.32
CA ALA A 47 7.07 7.24 16.75
C ALA A 47 6.98 7.18 15.20
N ARG A 48 7.75 6.30 14.54
CA ARG A 48 7.66 6.03 13.11
C ARG A 48 6.68 4.91 12.80
N PHE A 49 5.92 5.11 11.74
CA PHE A 49 4.93 4.16 11.27
C PHE A 49 5.02 4.01 9.76
N THR A 50 4.96 2.78 9.29
CA THR A 50 5.00 2.44 7.86
C THR A 50 3.66 1.86 7.45
N VAL A 51 3.16 2.17 6.26
CA VAL A 51 2.06 1.43 5.63
C VAL A 51 2.50 0.87 4.29
N ASN A 52 1.97 -0.30 3.95
CA ASN A 52 2.30 -1.01 2.72
C ASN A 52 1.04 -1.20 1.87
N ILE A 53 1.13 -0.86 0.59
CA ILE A 53 0.06 -1.03 -0.40
C ILE A 53 0.51 -1.96 -1.53
N ARG A 54 -0.44 -2.69 -2.13
CA ARG A 54 -0.20 -3.60 -3.26
C ARG A 54 -1.17 -3.32 -4.41
N GLY A 55 -0.69 -3.44 -5.64
CA GLY A 55 -1.49 -3.25 -6.85
C GLY A 55 -0.63 -3.21 -8.12
N ASP A 56 -1.24 -2.83 -9.24
CA ASP A 56 -0.48 -2.59 -10.47
C ASP A 56 0.46 -1.39 -10.31
N VAL A 57 1.63 -1.44 -10.95
CA VAL A 57 2.68 -0.43 -10.73
C VAL A 57 2.23 1.00 -11.05
N SER A 58 1.34 1.18 -12.03
CA SER A 58 0.75 2.49 -12.34
C SER A 58 -0.15 2.99 -11.22
N GLU A 59 -1.01 2.12 -10.69
CA GLU A 59 -1.94 2.42 -9.59
C GLU A 59 -1.18 2.73 -8.30
N VAL A 60 -0.12 1.98 -8.01
CA VAL A 60 0.76 2.21 -6.85
C VAL A 60 1.49 3.56 -6.96
N LYS A 61 1.90 3.99 -8.16
CA LYS A 61 2.48 5.31 -8.37
C LYS A 61 1.48 6.44 -8.11
N THR A 62 0.26 6.33 -8.62
CA THR A 62 -0.82 7.29 -8.38
C THR A 62 -1.15 7.37 -6.90
N ALA A 63 -1.33 6.22 -6.25
CA ALA A 63 -1.61 6.14 -4.82
C ALA A 63 -0.47 6.76 -3.99
N MET A 64 0.80 6.46 -4.32
CA MET A 64 1.95 7.00 -3.61
C MET A 64 2.01 8.53 -3.66
N ALA A 65 1.76 9.13 -4.82
CA ALA A 65 1.75 10.58 -4.98
C ALA A 65 0.70 11.23 -4.06
N ALA A 66 -0.52 10.70 -4.03
CA ALA A 66 -1.58 11.19 -3.16
C ALA A 66 -1.27 10.98 -1.67
N GLY A 67 -0.64 9.86 -1.31
CA GLY A 67 -0.23 9.59 0.06
C GLY A 67 0.84 10.56 0.56
N ILE A 68 1.82 10.91 -0.29
CA ILE A 68 2.86 11.91 0.02
C ILE A 68 2.23 13.28 0.26
N GLU A 69 1.37 13.73 -0.66
CA GLU A 69 0.65 15.01 -0.53
C GLU A 69 -0.20 15.06 0.74
N ALA A 70 -0.92 13.97 1.07
CA ALA A 70 -1.74 13.91 2.27
C ALA A 70 -0.91 14.12 3.55
N VAL A 71 0.30 13.56 3.64
CA VAL A 71 1.19 13.74 4.81
C VAL A 71 1.54 15.20 5.03
N GLU A 72 1.81 15.95 3.95
CA GLU A 72 2.19 17.38 4.02
C GLU A 72 1.06 18.26 4.57
N THR A 73 -0.19 17.83 4.47
CA THR A 73 -1.36 18.57 4.98
C THR A 73 -1.66 18.31 6.46
N VAL A 74 -1.10 17.25 7.05
CA VAL A 74 -1.38 16.86 8.44
C VAL A 74 -0.61 17.76 9.41
N TYR A 75 -1.33 18.35 10.37
CA TYR A 75 -0.70 19.14 11.45
C TYR A 75 0.31 18.29 12.24
N GLY A 76 1.58 18.71 12.24
CA GLY A 76 2.66 17.98 12.88
C GLY A 76 3.06 16.67 12.19
N GLY A 77 2.57 16.42 10.98
CA GLY A 77 2.96 15.29 10.14
C GLY A 77 4.37 15.48 9.57
N ALA A 78 5.11 14.38 9.45
CA ALA A 78 6.40 14.39 8.77
C ALA A 78 6.57 13.11 7.96
N LEU A 79 6.87 13.26 6.67
CA LEU A 79 7.28 12.18 5.79
C LEU A 79 8.74 11.83 6.10
N GLU A 80 9.02 10.55 6.38
CA GLU A 80 10.38 10.07 6.68
C GLU A 80 11.00 9.43 5.43
N THR A 81 10.30 8.48 4.79
CA THR A 81 10.77 7.81 3.58
C THR A 81 9.64 7.11 2.83
N TRP A 82 9.87 6.75 1.57
CA TRP A 82 8.96 5.92 0.79
C TRP A 82 9.70 5.19 -0.35
N VAL A 83 9.10 4.12 -0.87
CA VAL A 83 9.63 3.36 -2.01
C VAL A 83 8.50 2.70 -2.80
N ILE A 84 8.73 2.50 -4.10
CA ILE A 84 7.90 1.64 -4.96
C ILE A 84 8.80 0.57 -5.57
N ILE A 85 8.40 -0.69 -5.44
CA ILE A 85 9.07 -1.84 -6.05
C ILE A 85 8.10 -2.48 -7.04
N PRO A 86 8.30 -2.35 -8.37
CA PRO A 86 7.36 -2.80 -9.38
C PRO A 86 7.08 -4.30 -9.38
N ARG A 87 8.10 -5.12 -9.06
CA ARG A 87 8.04 -6.58 -9.02
C ARG A 87 8.88 -7.08 -7.85
N PRO A 88 8.36 -7.06 -6.61
CA PRO A 88 9.08 -7.61 -5.47
C PRO A 88 9.34 -9.11 -5.69
N HIS A 89 10.53 -9.57 -5.30
CA HIS A 89 10.86 -10.99 -5.37
C HIS A 89 10.03 -11.77 -4.34
N GLU A 90 9.59 -12.98 -4.65
CA GLU A 90 8.71 -13.78 -3.77
C GLU A 90 9.31 -14.00 -2.37
N ASN A 91 10.63 -14.22 -2.27
CA ASN A 91 11.34 -14.32 -1.00
C ASN A 91 11.21 -13.05 -0.12
N VAL A 92 11.10 -11.86 -0.72
CA VAL A 92 10.88 -10.62 0.02
C VAL A 92 9.48 -10.61 0.63
N GLU A 93 8.47 -11.07 -0.12
CA GLU A 93 7.10 -11.20 0.39
C GLU A 93 6.95 -12.28 1.45
N ALA A 94 7.74 -13.36 1.35
CA ALA A 94 7.72 -14.45 2.32
C ALA A 94 8.27 -14.03 3.70
N VAL A 95 9.20 -13.06 3.71
CA VAL A 95 9.90 -12.61 4.93
C VAL A 95 9.29 -11.33 5.49
N LEU A 96 8.92 -10.38 4.64
CA LEU A 96 8.42 -9.06 5.05
C LEU A 96 6.89 -9.01 5.09
N PRO A 97 6.29 -8.21 6.00
CA PRO A 97 4.84 -8.07 6.11
C PRO A 97 4.27 -7.14 5.02
N ILE A 98 4.43 -7.57 3.76
CA ILE A 98 3.99 -6.85 2.55
C ILE A 98 3.05 -7.69 1.67
N GLY A 99 2.79 -8.95 2.05
CA GLY A 99 1.87 -9.84 1.35
C GLY A 99 0.40 -9.51 1.64
N TYR A 100 -0.50 -9.94 0.76
CA TYR A 100 -1.92 -9.92 1.05
C TYR A 100 -2.27 -10.87 2.19
N THR A 101 -3.28 -10.49 2.99
CA THR A 101 -3.83 -11.33 4.07
C THR A 101 -5.31 -11.62 3.81
N ASN A 102 -5.88 -12.56 4.59
CA ASN A 102 -7.29 -12.93 4.44
C ASN A 102 -8.23 -11.76 4.82
N GLU A 103 -7.83 -10.91 5.76
CA GLU A 103 -8.62 -9.76 6.23
C GLU A 103 -8.86 -8.74 5.12
N VAL A 104 -7.93 -8.63 4.16
CA VAL A 104 -7.98 -7.65 3.07
C VAL A 104 -8.39 -8.24 1.72
N GLN A 105 -8.70 -9.54 1.66
CA GLN A 105 -9.01 -10.25 0.43
C GLN A 105 -10.19 -9.62 -0.32
N GLN A 106 -11.24 -9.21 0.39
CA GLN A 106 -12.40 -8.55 -0.23
C GLN A 106 -12.04 -7.24 -0.98
N TYR A 107 -11.05 -6.50 -0.48
CA TYR A 107 -10.58 -5.26 -1.10
C TYR A 107 -9.67 -5.56 -2.30
N ARG A 108 -8.82 -6.59 -2.20
CA ARG A 108 -8.04 -7.11 -3.34
C ARG A 108 -8.96 -7.51 -4.49
N ASP A 109 -10.03 -8.25 -4.19
CA ASP A 109 -10.98 -8.69 -5.21
C ASP A 109 -11.71 -7.50 -5.84
N ALA A 110 -12.10 -6.50 -5.03
CA ALA A 110 -12.76 -5.30 -5.53
C ALA A 110 -11.86 -4.51 -6.50
N VAL A 111 -10.58 -4.31 -6.19
CA VAL A 111 -9.65 -3.56 -7.05
C VAL A 111 -9.24 -4.33 -8.31
N ASN A 112 -9.45 -5.65 -8.36
CA ASN A 112 -9.16 -6.49 -9.53
C ASN A 112 -10.38 -6.76 -10.42
N ARG A 113 -11.60 -6.34 -10.03
CA ARG A 113 -12.78 -6.51 -10.89
C ARG A 113 -12.65 -5.69 -12.18
N PRO A 114 -12.94 -6.25 -13.35
CA PRO A 114 -13.00 -5.48 -14.60
C PRO A 114 -13.92 -4.28 -14.44
N ILE A 115 -13.50 -3.11 -14.95
CA ILE A 115 -14.40 -1.96 -15.06
C ILE A 115 -15.46 -2.35 -16.09
N ALA A 116 -16.72 -2.48 -15.65
CA ALA A 116 -17.82 -2.66 -16.58
C ALA A 116 -17.81 -1.48 -17.56
N PRO A 117 -17.89 -1.71 -18.89
CA PRO A 117 -17.94 -0.63 -19.85
C PRO A 117 -19.13 0.27 -19.51
N ARG A 118 -18.87 1.58 -19.39
CA ARG A 118 -19.96 2.56 -19.29
C ARG A 118 -20.65 2.55 -20.66
N GLY A 119 -21.83 1.92 -20.71
CA GLY A 119 -22.74 1.99 -21.85
C GLY A 119 -23.35 3.38 -21.99
#